data_AF-A0A9X2YDP3-F1
#
_entry.id   AF-A0A9X2YDP3-F1
#
_cell.length_a   1.000
_cell.length_b   1.000
_cell.length_c   1.000
_cell.angle_alpha   90.00
_cell.angle_beta   90.00
_cell.angle_gamma   90.00
#
_symmetry.space_group_name_H-M   'P 1'
#
loop_
_entity.id
_entity.type
_entity.pdbx_description
1 polymer ?
#
loop_
_entity_poly.entity_id
_entity_poly.type
_entity_poly.pdbx_seq_one_letter_code
_entity_poly.pdbx_strand_id
1 'polypeptide(L)'
;MCVGTYGAQLIREARLRAGLTQAELAERAGLVQPAIARWEAGRTAISIDEVVRLVRLCGLDLEFAIVERDDSDRAQAQRLASLSGQERLDRHGRIASQLADLRRAGAH
;
A
#
# COMPACT_ATOMS: atom_id res chain seq x y z
N MET A 1 -9.94 -1.99 13.85
CA MET A 1 -9.31 -2.07 12.51
C MET A 1 -8.70 -3.45 12.41
N CYS A 2 -9.43 -4.43 11.86
CA CYS A 2 -8.97 -5.82 11.82
C CYS A 2 -7.88 -5.98 10.76
N VAL A 3 -6.76 -6.58 11.13
CA VAL A 3 -5.56 -6.85 10.30
C VAL A 3 -5.84 -7.88 9.17
N GLY A 4 -7.10 -8.22 8.91
CA GLY A 4 -7.54 -9.28 7.99
C GLY A 4 -7.86 -8.85 6.55
N THR A 5 -7.45 -7.65 6.09
CA THR A 5 -7.85 -7.13 4.76
C THR A 5 -6.73 -7.00 3.73
N TYR A 6 -5.45 -7.00 4.13
CA TYR A 6 -4.35 -6.79 3.16
C TYR A 6 -4.25 -7.91 2.13
N GLY A 7 -4.37 -9.18 2.53
CA GLY A 7 -4.35 -10.30 1.59
C GLY A 7 -5.49 -10.25 0.57
N ALA A 8 -6.70 -9.89 1.02
CA ALA A 8 -7.86 -9.72 0.15
C ALA A 8 -7.66 -8.60 -0.89
N GLN A 9 -7.06 -7.50 -0.47
CA GLN A 9 -6.74 -6.38 -1.36
C GLN A 9 -5.68 -6.77 -2.39
N LEU A 10 -4.64 -7.51 -1.99
CA LEU A 10 -3.60 -7.99 -2.91
C LEU A 10 -4.17 -8.94 -3.97
N ILE A 11 -5.07 -9.86 -3.59
CA ILE A 11 -5.75 -10.74 -4.54
C ILE A 11 -6.57 -9.94 -5.55
N ARG A 12 -7.39 -8.99 -5.05
CA ARG A 12 -8.22 -8.14 -5.90
C ARG A 12 -7.37 -7.31 -6.86
N GLU A 13 -6.30 -6.70 -6.36
CA GLU A 13 -5.37 -5.89 -7.15
C GLU A 13 -4.70 -6.72 -8.25
N ALA A 14 -4.14 -7.88 -7.91
CA ALA A 14 -3.51 -8.77 -8.87
C ALA A 14 -4.50 -9.24 -9.95
N ARG A 15 -5.72 -9.59 -9.54
CA ARG A 15 -6.79 -9.99 -10.46
C ARG A 15 -7.14 -8.87 -11.45
N LEU A 16 -7.31 -7.65 -10.96
CA LEU A 16 -7.65 -6.50 -11.80
C LEU A 16 -6.50 -6.14 -12.75
N ARG A 17 -5.25 -6.18 -12.30
CA ARG A 17 -4.06 -5.97 -13.14
C ARG A 17 -3.93 -7.01 -14.25
N ALA A 18 -4.35 -8.25 -13.99
CA ALA A 18 -4.39 -9.32 -14.98
C ALA A 18 -5.62 -9.27 -15.90
N GLY A 19 -6.53 -8.31 -15.70
CA GLY A 19 -7.76 -8.19 -16.49
C GLY A 19 -8.78 -9.30 -16.24
N LEU A 20 -8.71 -9.99 -15.10
CA LEU A 20 -9.54 -11.15 -14.80
C LEU A 20 -10.80 -10.78 -14.02
N THR A 21 -11.88 -11.49 -14.28
CA THR A 21 -13.07 -11.55 -13.43
C THR A 21 -12.84 -12.50 -12.24
N GLN A 22 -13.70 -12.41 -11.22
CA GLN A 22 -13.63 -13.32 -10.08
C GLN A 22 -13.86 -14.78 -10.48
N ALA A 23 -14.68 -15.02 -11.52
CA ALA A 23 -14.94 -16.36 -12.04
C ALA A 23 -13.70 -16.94 -12.74
N GLU A 24 -13.02 -16.14 -13.57
CA GLU A 24 -11.81 -16.59 -14.27
C GLU A 24 -10.65 -16.86 -13.31
N LEU A 25 -10.46 -16.03 -12.27
CA LEU A 25 -9.47 -16.34 -11.24
C LEU A 25 -9.83 -17.61 -10.46
N ALA A 26 -11.11 -17.81 -10.15
CA ALA A 26 -11.57 -19.02 -9.48
C ALA A 26 -11.30 -20.26 -10.32
N GLU A 27 -11.62 -20.21 -11.62
CA GLU A 27 -11.35 -21.28 -12.58
C GLU A 27 -9.86 -21.63 -12.64
N ARG A 28 -8.99 -20.62 -12.81
CA ARG A 28 -7.52 -20.81 -12.77
C ARG A 28 -7.03 -21.39 -11.46
N ALA A 29 -7.70 -21.07 -10.35
CA ALA A 29 -7.33 -21.53 -9.02
C ALA A 29 -7.90 -22.91 -8.66
N GLY A 30 -8.75 -23.51 -9.50
CA GLY A 30 -9.47 -24.75 -9.19
C GLY A 30 -10.52 -24.57 -8.09
N LEU A 31 -11.11 -23.38 -8.00
CA LEU A 31 -12.04 -22.97 -6.96
C LEU A 31 -13.38 -22.51 -7.56
N VAL A 32 -14.37 -22.33 -6.70
CA VAL A 32 -15.66 -21.71 -7.07
C VAL A 32 -15.60 -20.19 -6.91
N GLN A 33 -16.25 -19.45 -7.81
CA GLN A 33 -16.30 -17.98 -7.78
C GLN A 33 -16.70 -17.37 -6.41
N PRO A 34 -17.65 -17.95 -5.65
CA PRO A 34 -18.00 -17.43 -4.33
C PRO A 34 -16.84 -17.47 -3.32
N ALA A 35 -15.85 -18.35 -3.49
CA ALA A 35 -14.67 -18.38 -2.62
C ALA A 35 -13.83 -17.09 -2.81
N ILE A 36 -13.54 -16.72 -4.06
CA ILE A 36 -12.85 -15.47 -4.41
C ILE A 36 -13.65 -14.26 -3.93
N ALA A 37 -14.97 -14.23 -4.18
CA ALA A 37 -15.83 -13.13 -3.76
C ALA A 37 -15.88 -12.97 -2.23
N ARG A 38 -15.80 -14.06 -1.47
CA ARG A 38 -15.76 -14.02 -0.01
C ARG A 38 -14.44 -13.48 0.52
N TRP A 39 -13.31 -13.87 -0.10
CA TRP A 39 -12.00 -13.34 0.26
C TRP A 39 -11.87 -11.86 -0.09
N GLU A 40 -12.21 -11.44 -1.31
CA GLU A 40 -12.11 -10.02 -1.71
C GLU A 40 -13.03 -9.10 -0.90
N ALA A 41 -14.14 -9.62 -0.38
CA ALA A 41 -15.02 -8.89 0.52
C ALA A 41 -14.50 -8.81 1.97
N GLY A 42 -13.36 -9.45 2.29
CA GLY A 42 -12.80 -9.48 3.64
C GLY A 42 -13.64 -10.30 4.64
N ARG A 43 -14.53 -11.16 4.17
CA ARG A 43 -15.47 -11.93 5.02
C ARG A 43 -14.83 -13.18 5.65
N THR A 44 -13.64 -13.58 5.21
CA THR A 44 -12.92 -14.74 5.74
C THR A 44 -11.42 -14.50 5.62
N ALA A 45 -10.67 -14.93 6.63
CA ALA A 45 -9.22 -14.91 6.58
C ALA A 45 -8.69 -15.86 5.48
N ILE A 46 -7.60 -15.44 4.84
CA ILE A 46 -6.86 -16.23 3.86
C ILE A 46 -5.41 -16.31 4.30
N SER A 47 -4.77 -17.47 4.11
CA SER A 47 -3.36 -17.63 4.43
C SER A 47 -2.48 -16.85 3.46
N ILE A 48 -1.27 -16.50 3.87
CA ILE A 48 -0.31 -15.83 2.99
C ILE A 48 0.06 -16.70 1.79
N ASP A 49 0.16 -18.02 1.98
CA ASP A 49 0.46 -18.97 0.90
C ASP A 49 -0.61 -18.96 -0.19
N GLU A 50 -1.89 -18.90 0.21
CA GLU A 50 -3.00 -18.80 -0.75
C GLU A 50 -3.02 -17.45 -1.46
N VAL A 51 -2.68 -16.35 -0.77
CA VAL A 51 -2.52 -15.04 -1.41
C VAL A 51 -1.42 -15.11 -2.48
N VAL A 52 -0.24 -15.63 -2.13
CA VAL A 52 0.90 -15.77 -3.06
C VAL A 52 0.51 -16.66 -4.25
N ARG A 53 -0.16 -17.78 -4.02
CA ARG A 53 -0.65 -18.68 -5.07
C ARG A 53 -1.59 -17.97 -6.03
N LEU A 54 -2.59 -17.24 -5.52
CA LEU A 54 -3.55 -16.51 -6.36
C LEU A 54 -2.90 -15.38 -7.15
N VAL A 55 -1.95 -14.65 -6.56
CA VAL A 55 -1.21 -13.60 -7.27
C VAL A 55 -0.39 -14.20 -8.43
N ARG A 56 0.23 -15.37 -8.24
CA ARG A 56 0.95 -16.09 -9.31
C ARG A 56 0.04 -16.55 -10.45
N LEU A 57 -1.18 -16.97 -10.16
CA LEU A 57 -2.18 -17.32 -11.18
C LEU A 57 -2.64 -16.11 -12.02
N CYS A 58 -2.43 -14.90 -11.50
CA CYS A 58 -2.60 -13.64 -12.21
C CYS A 58 -1.35 -13.24 -13.02
N GLY A 59 -0.27 -14.03 -13.01
CA GLY A 59 0.98 -13.72 -13.71
C GLY A 59 1.83 -12.65 -13.03
N LEU A 60 1.67 -12.49 -11.72
CA LEU A 60 2.40 -11.53 -10.89
C LEU A 60 3.09 -12.27 -9.74
N ASP A 61 4.11 -11.67 -9.14
CA ASP A 61 4.74 -12.16 -7.91
C ASP A 61 4.60 -11.13 -6.78
N LEU A 62 4.55 -11.63 -5.55
CA LEU A 62 4.67 -10.83 -4.34
C LEU A 62 6.09 -10.97 -3.81
N GLU A 63 6.76 -9.83 -3.65
CA GLU A 63 8.06 -9.75 -3.01
C GLU A 63 7.87 -9.20 -1.59
N PHE A 64 8.42 -9.91 -0.61
CA PHE A 64 8.43 -9.50 0.78
C PHE A 64 9.87 -9.21 1.20
N ALA A 65 10.10 -8.04 1.75
CA ALA A 65 11.39 -7.66 2.32
C ALA A 65 11.21 -7.31 3.80
N ILE A 66 12.10 -7.83 4.64
CA ILE A 66 12.25 -7.34 6.01
C ILE A 66 13.19 -6.14 5.92
N VAL A 67 12.66 -4.97 6.27
CA VAL A 67 13.41 -3.72 6.32
C VAL A 67 13.56 -3.27 7.76
N GLU A 68 14.58 -2.46 8.03
CA GLU A 68 14.70 -1.80 9.32
C GLU A 68 13.45 -0.95 9.57
N ARG A 69 12.93 -1.06 10.79
CA ARG A 69 11.76 -0.30 11.20
C ARG A 69 12.15 1.17 11.35
N ASP A 70 11.79 1.99 10.38
CA ASP A 70 11.98 3.44 10.47
C ASP A 70 10.80 4.09 11.21
N ASP A 71 11.01 4.47 12.47
CA ASP A 71 10.04 5.23 13.26
C ASP A 71 10.15 6.75 13.00
N SER A 72 10.99 7.21 12.06
CA SER A 72 11.18 8.63 11.74
C SER A 72 9.89 9.29 11.27
N ASP A 73 9.08 8.60 10.46
CA ASP A 73 7.77 9.11 10.02
C ASP A 73 6.82 9.32 11.20
N ARG A 74 6.83 8.37 12.15
CA ARG A 74 5.99 8.44 13.34
C ARG A 74 6.48 9.53 14.29
N ALA A 75 7.79 9.65 14.47
CA ALA A 75 8.41 10.72 15.23
C ALA A 75 8.15 12.09 14.58
N GLN A 76 8.17 12.18 13.25
CA GLN A 76 7.90 13.39 12.49
C GLN A 76 6.41 13.77 12.56
N ALA A 77 5.50 12.80 12.45
CA ALA A 77 4.07 13.00 12.61
C ALA A 77 3.72 13.46 14.04
N GLN A 78 4.30 12.84 15.07
CA GLN A 78 4.16 13.27 16.46
C GLN A 78 4.69 14.70 16.65
N ARG A 79 5.87 14.99 16.10
CA ARG A 79 6.48 16.31 16.17
C ARG A 79 5.62 17.38 15.49
N LEU A 80 5.01 17.08 14.34
CA LEU A 80 4.07 17.96 13.65
C LEU A 80 2.75 18.13 14.41
N ALA A 81 2.25 17.08 15.06
CA ALA A 81 1.03 17.13 15.85
C ALA A 81 1.20 17.99 17.12
N SER A 82 2.42 18.07 17.66
CA SER A 82 2.75 18.95 18.78
C SER A 82 2.94 20.43 18.41
N LEU A 83 2.97 20.78 17.11
CA LEU A 83 3.09 22.17 16.67
C LEU A 83 1.71 22.83 16.51
N SER A 84 1.60 24.08 16.96
CA SER A 84 0.46 24.95 16.66
C SER A 84 0.32 25.19 15.14
N GLY A 85 -0.82 25.73 14.70
CA GLY A 85 -1.03 26.05 13.29
C GLY A 85 0.01 27.03 12.72
N GLN A 86 0.43 28.01 13.52
CA GLN A 86 1.45 29.00 13.14
C GLN A 86 2.84 28.37 13.04
N GLU A 87 3.22 27.53 14.01
CA GLU A 87 4.54 26.86 13.99
C GLU A 87 4.68 25.86 12.82
N ARG A 88 3.57 25.29 12.34
CA ARG A 88 3.54 24.48 11.12
C ARG A 88 3.81 25.32 9.87
N LEU A 89 3.19 26.50 9.75
CA LEU A 89 3.37 27.41 8.62
C LEU A 89 4.81 27.96 8.56
N ASP A 90 5.37 28.38 9.71
CA ASP A 90 6.73 28.89 9.80
C ASP A 90 7.80 27.84 9.43
N ARG A 91 7.51 26.56 9.69
CA ARG A 91 8.38 25.44 9.30
C ARG A 91 8.34 25.20 7.79
N HIS A 92 7.16 25.22 7.17
CA HIS A 92 7.02 25.08 5.71
C HIS A 92 7.61 26.27 4.95
N GLY A 93 7.56 27.48 5.52
CA GLY A 93 8.20 28.67 4.96
C GLY A 93 9.71 28.52 4.74
N ARG A 94 10.43 27.85 5.67
CA ARG A 94 11.89 27.66 5.55
C ARG A 94 12.30 26.72 4.41
N ILE A 95 11.52 25.66 4.17
CA ILE A 95 11.77 24.72 3.06
C ILE A 95 11.49 25.40 1.71
N ALA A 96 10.43 26.21 1.64
CA ALA A 96 10.10 26.99 0.44
C ALA A 96 11.21 28.01 0.10
N SER A 97 11.76 28.69 1.11
CA SER A 97 12.90 29.60 0.92
C SER A 97 14.15 28.87 0.46
N GLN A 98 14.50 27.73 1.09
CA GLN A 98 15.66 26.92 0.70
C GLN A 98 15.56 26.38 -0.74
N LEU A 99 14.38 25.93 -1.17
CA LEU A 99 14.15 25.51 -2.57
C LEU A 99 14.20 26.68 -3.56
N ALA A 100 13.73 27.87 -3.16
CA ALA A 100 13.82 29.08 -3.98
C ALA A 100 15.27 29.59 -4.10
N ASP A 101 16.10 29.38 -3.08
CA ASP A 101 17.52 29.71 -3.08
C ASP A 101 18.32 28.74 -3.97
N LEU A 102 18.04 27.43 -3.88
CA LEU A 102 18.66 26.42 -4.74
C LEU A 102 18.33 26.61 -6.24
N ARG A 103 17.08 27.00 -6.57
CA ARG A 103 16.69 27.32 -7.96
C ARG A 103 17.40 28.54 -8.51
N ARG A 104 17.69 29.55 -7.67
CA ARG A 104 18.45 30.75 -8.07
C ARG A 104 19.94 30.43 -8.25
N ALA A 105 20.51 29.57 -7.41
CA ALA A 105 21.90 29.17 -7.51
C ALA A 105 22.21 28.29 -8.75
N GLY A 106 21.23 27.52 -9.24
CA GLY A 106 21.36 26.71 -10.45
C GLY A 106 21.06 27.43 -11.78
N ALA A 107 20.79 28.73 -11.75
CA ALA A 107 20.49 29.56 -12.92
C ALA A 107 21.68 30.43 -13.40
N HIS A 108 22.88 30.15 -12.88
CA HIS A 108 24.18 30.70 -13.29
C HIS A 108 25.11 29.57 -13.72
#